data_AF-A0A5T2WJY8-F1
#
_entry.id   AF-A0A5T2WJY8-F1
#
_cell.length_a   1.000
_cell.length_b   1.000
_cell.length_c   1.000
_cell.angle_alpha   90.00
_cell.angle_beta   90.00
_cell.angle_gamma   90.00
#
_symmetry.space_group_name_H-M   'P 1'
#
loop_
_entity.id
_entity.type
_entity.pdbx_description
1 polymer ?
#
loop_
_entity_poly.entity_id
_entity_poly.type
_entity_poly.pdbx_seq_one_letter_code
_entity_poly.pdbx_strand_id
1 'polypeptide(L)'
;MTTDKQALREVAEKAGKDKWQARKINGDFFVIRHGSYEKQYGITSYQPVAEIDDKAVRDFVAMANPAAVLALLDENIQLRREKDVTEAVLSAMRDDMRQAREQLKAAEHTAAVDHEAACSLVEENEELKSKLETAEKQIVELSSAANVNNQWKPEVCPVTGRRFFMWIEHPALGYVPTYGGPFDSYTIPTRDSDGEFSCERYDHDFGGWREGECIGLYLTDDDEQCRVHELEQHIAELESKNGNLRTIAHEQNELAIRANLDSINDAAEMDGLQKRIAELEARTVIVSDPFYPDGDTGYPLAVNVSACAASGA
;
A
#
# COMPACT_ATOMS: atom_id res chain seq x y z
N MET A 1 -88.50 -29.67 -9.57
CA MET A 1 -88.58 -31.13 -9.41
C MET A 1 -87.22 -31.71 -9.75
N THR A 2 -86.46 -32.18 -8.78
CA THR A 2 -85.20 -32.90 -9.02
C THR A 2 -85.54 -34.36 -9.21
N THR A 3 -85.47 -34.84 -10.45
CA THR A 3 -85.61 -36.27 -10.74
C THR A 3 -84.48 -37.01 -10.03
N ASP A 4 -84.82 -37.94 -9.15
CA ASP A 4 -83.84 -38.80 -8.49
C ASP A 4 -83.27 -39.77 -9.54
N LYS A 5 -82.05 -39.48 -9.99
CA LYS A 5 -81.35 -40.26 -11.02
C LYS A 5 -80.97 -41.65 -10.52
N GLN A 6 -80.78 -41.81 -9.21
CA GLN A 6 -80.42 -43.09 -8.62
C GLN A 6 -81.65 -44.00 -8.55
N ALA A 7 -82.77 -43.46 -8.09
CA ALA A 7 -84.05 -44.18 -8.13
C ALA A 7 -84.44 -44.57 -9.57
N LEU A 8 -84.22 -43.68 -10.55
CA LEU A 8 -84.47 -43.98 -11.96
C LEU A 8 -83.55 -45.10 -12.49
N ARG A 9 -82.29 -45.11 -12.08
CA ARG A 9 -81.33 -46.18 -12.44
C ARG A 9 -81.78 -47.52 -11.89
N GLU A 10 -82.15 -47.60 -10.62
CA GLU A 10 -82.59 -48.83 -9.97
C GLU A 10 -83.85 -49.41 -10.62
N VAL A 11 -84.82 -48.54 -10.93
CA VAL A 11 -86.05 -48.95 -11.65
C VAL A 11 -85.71 -49.48 -13.05
N ALA A 12 -84.81 -48.81 -13.78
CA ALA A 12 -84.40 -49.25 -15.12
C ALA A 12 -83.60 -50.57 -15.09
N GLU A 13 -82.71 -50.76 -14.11
CA GLU A 13 -81.99 -52.03 -13.94
C GLU A 13 -82.94 -53.19 -13.59
N LYS A 14 -83.94 -52.94 -12.74
CA LYS A 14 -84.96 -53.93 -12.37
C LYS A 14 -85.92 -54.27 -13.52
N ALA A 15 -86.22 -53.30 -14.39
CA ALA A 15 -87.05 -53.50 -15.58
C ALA A 15 -86.36 -54.36 -16.66
N GLY A 16 -85.05 -54.59 -16.54
CA GLY A 16 -84.25 -55.43 -17.44
C GLY A 16 -83.62 -54.63 -18.58
N LYS A 17 -82.34 -54.90 -18.87
CA LYS A 17 -81.52 -54.19 -19.89
C LYS A 17 -81.87 -54.59 -21.34
N ASP A 18 -83.02 -55.20 -21.55
CA ASP A 18 -83.45 -55.65 -22.86
C ASP A 18 -83.94 -54.47 -23.70
N LYS A 19 -83.57 -54.46 -24.98
CA LYS A 19 -84.12 -53.49 -25.93
C LYS A 19 -85.59 -53.83 -26.16
N TRP A 20 -86.44 -52.81 -26.28
CA TRP A 20 -87.85 -53.00 -26.61
C TRP A 20 -88.09 -52.60 -28.06
N GLN A 21 -89.10 -53.22 -28.69
CA GLN A 21 -89.52 -52.92 -30.05
C GLN A 21 -91.03 -52.68 -30.10
N ALA A 22 -91.43 -51.63 -30.79
CA ALA A 22 -92.82 -51.35 -31.08
C ALA A 22 -93.31 -52.23 -32.24
N ARG A 23 -94.47 -52.87 -32.10
CA ARG A 23 -95.03 -53.73 -33.16
C ARG A 23 -96.56 -53.64 -33.20
N LYS A 24 -97.11 -53.78 -34.41
CA LYS A 24 -98.55 -53.97 -34.62
C LYS A 24 -98.81 -55.46 -34.83
N ILE A 25 -99.65 -56.08 -34.01
CA ILE A 25 -99.96 -57.52 -34.06
C ILE A 25 -101.48 -57.64 -34.09
N ASN A 26 -102.02 -58.27 -35.13
CA ASN A 26 -103.46 -58.55 -35.31
C ASN A 26 -104.43 -57.35 -35.24
N GLY A 27 -103.94 -56.11 -35.33
CA GLY A 27 -104.78 -54.90 -35.27
C GLY A 27 -104.34 -53.97 -34.15
N ASP A 28 -103.81 -54.54 -33.08
CA ASP A 28 -103.47 -53.84 -31.84
C ASP A 28 -101.97 -53.55 -31.74
N PHE A 29 -101.64 -52.66 -30.82
CA PHE A 29 -100.32 -52.04 -30.73
C PHE A 29 -99.60 -52.48 -29.44
N PHE A 30 -98.47 -53.14 -29.62
CA PHE A 30 -97.71 -53.73 -28.53
C PHE A 30 -96.28 -53.19 -28.47
N VAL A 31 -95.76 -53.08 -27.26
CA VAL A 31 -94.32 -53.05 -26.98
C VAL A 31 -93.91 -54.46 -26.60
N ILE A 32 -92.96 -55.03 -27.32
CA ILE A 32 -92.46 -56.38 -27.10
C ILE A 32 -90.94 -56.36 -26.92
N ARG A 33 -90.37 -57.40 -26.29
CA ARG A 33 -88.90 -57.52 -26.20
C ARG A 33 -88.30 -57.63 -27.60
N HIS A 34 -87.25 -56.85 -27.88
CA HIS A 34 -86.57 -56.85 -29.16
C HIS A 34 -86.04 -58.25 -29.49
N GLY A 35 -86.31 -58.74 -30.70
CA GLY A 35 -85.93 -60.10 -31.12
C GLY A 35 -86.82 -61.24 -30.62
N SER A 36 -87.83 -60.98 -29.78
CA SER A 36 -88.75 -62.03 -29.28
C SER A 36 -89.84 -62.45 -30.28
N TYR A 37 -90.01 -61.71 -31.38
CA TYR A 37 -91.08 -61.98 -32.33
C TYR A 37 -90.67 -63.04 -33.34
N GLU A 38 -91.39 -64.15 -33.35
CA GLU A 38 -91.25 -65.22 -34.33
C GLU A 38 -92.61 -65.59 -34.91
N LYS A 39 -92.64 -65.93 -36.20
CA LYS A 39 -93.85 -66.38 -36.89
C LYS A 39 -93.53 -67.66 -37.64
N GLN A 40 -93.99 -68.80 -37.13
CA GLN A 40 -93.75 -70.13 -37.71
C GLN A 40 -95.07 -70.89 -37.84
N TYR A 41 -95.31 -71.50 -39.00
CA TYR A 41 -96.48 -72.37 -39.27
C TYR A 41 -97.84 -71.79 -38.84
N GLY A 42 -98.06 -70.48 -39.04
CA GLY A 42 -99.31 -69.80 -38.65
C GLY A 42 -99.43 -69.42 -37.17
N ILE A 43 -98.49 -69.87 -36.33
CA ILE A 43 -98.40 -69.49 -34.91
C ILE A 43 -97.45 -68.29 -34.80
N THR A 44 -97.88 -67.27 -34.05
CA THR A 44 -97.06 -66.10 -33.74
C THR A 44 -96.68 -66.14 -32.26
N SER A 45 -95.38 -66.19 -31.96
CA SER A 45 -94.85 -66.12 -30.60
C SER A 45 -94.13 -64.79 -30.40
N TYR A 46 -94.31 -64.19 -29.22
CA TYR A 46 -93.66 -62.95 -28.81
C TYR A 46 -93.74 -62.79 -27.29
N GLN A 47 -92.87 -61.95 -26.73
CA GLN A 47 -92.89 -61.61 -25.30
C GLN A 47 -93.46 -60.19 -25.13
N PRO A 48 -94.75 -60.05 -24.75
CA PRO A 48 -95.35 -58.73 -24.55
C PRO A 48 -94.80 -58.05 -23.29
N VAL A 49 -94.55 -56.75 -23.40
CA VAL A 49 -94.18 -55.86 -22.28
C VAL A 49 -95.38 -55.00 -21.88
N ALA A 50 -96.04 -54.39 -22.87
CA ALA A 50 -97.25 -53.59 -22.67
C ALA A 50 -98.09 -53.53 -23.97
N GLU A 51 -99.39 -53.40 -23.81
CA GLU A 51 -100.36 -53.05 -24.85
C GLU A 51 -100.69 -51.56 -24.72
N ILE A 52 -100.54 -50.81 -25.81
CA ILE A 52 -100.68 -49.35 -25.81
C ILE A 52 -101.38 -48.94 -27.10
N ASP A 53 -102.64 -48.51 -26.99
CA ASP A 53 -103.49 -48.13 -28.14
C ASP A 53 -102.98 -46.92 -28.92
N ASP A 54 -102.32 -45.98 -28.24
CA ASP A 54 -101.74 -44.82 -28.92
C ASP A 54 -100.40 -45.19 -29.57
N LYS A 55 -100.38 -45.08 -30.91
CA LYS A 55 -99.21 -45.40 -31.73
C LYS A 55 -97.96 -44.59 -31.29
N ALA A 56 -98.12 -43.30 -31.02
CA ALA A 56 -97.01 -42.41 -30.68
C ALA A 56 -96.47 -42.72 -29.28
N VAL A 57 -97.35 -42.99 -28.31
CA VAL A 57 -96.95 -43.38 -26.95
C VAL A 57 -96.23 -44.73 -26.97
N ARG A 58 -96.71 -45.71 -27.74
CA ARG A 58 -96.03 -47.01 -27.92
C ARG A 58 -94.62 -46.83 -28.49
N ASP A 59 -94.50 -46.03 -29.55
CA ASP A 59 -93.20 -45.79 -30.20
C ASP A 59 -92.22 -45.09 -29.25
N PHE A 60 -92.71 -44.13 -28.46
CA PHE A 60 -91.93 -43.49 -27.40
C PHE A 60 -91.50 -44.49 -26.32
N VAL A 61 -92.40 -45.32 -25.79
CA VAL A 61 -92.08 -46.31 -24.74
C VAL A 61 -91.07 -47.35 -25.24
N ALA A 62 -91.16 -47.80 -26.48
CA ALA A 62 -90.20 -48.73 -27.06
C ALA A 62 -88.79 -48.10 -27.20
N MET A 63 -88.71 -46.81 -27.51
CA MET A 63 -87.46 -46.06 -27.64
C MET A 63 -86.88 -45.66 -26.28
N ALA A 64 -87.71 -45.19 -25.35
CA ALA A 64 -87.38 -44.87 -23.97
C ALA A 64 -87.34 -46.12 -23.07
N ASN A 65 -86.84 -47.23 -23.63
CA ASN A 65 -86.71 -48.48 -22.90
C ASN A 65 -85.62 -48.38 -21.80
N PRO A 66 -85.59 -49.33 -20.84
CA PRO A 66 -84.64 -49.27 -19.74
C PRO A 66 -83.17 -49.23 -20.18
N ALA A 67 -82.81 -49.90 -21.29
CA ALA A 67 -81.46 -49.86 -21.84
C ALA A 67 -81.07 -48.45 -22.34
N ALA A 68 -81.98 -47.75 -23.00
CA ALA A 68 -81.77 -46.37 -23.47
C ALA A 68 -81.67 -45.39 -22.29
N VAL A 69 -82.52 -45.54 -21.27
CA VAL A 69 -82.47 -44.72 -20.06
C VAL A 69 -81.15 -44.89 -19.32
N LEU A 70 -80.66 -46.13 -19.15
CA LEU A 70 -79.37 -46.40 -18.52
C LEU A 70 -78.20 -45.81 -19.33
N ALA A 71 -78.21 -45.95 -20.65
CA ALA A 71 -77.19 -45.37 -21.52
C ALA A 71 -77.14 -43.84 -21.39
N LEU A 72 -78.29 -43.17 -21.38
CA LEU A 72 -78.38 -41.71 -21.19
C LEU A 72 -77.93 -41.28 -19.78
N LEU A 73 -78.20 -42.09 -18.76
CA LEU A 73 -77.72 -41.82 -17.40
C LEU A 73 -76.19 -41.95 -17.31
N ASP A 74 -75.60 -42.97 -17.93
CA ASP A 74 -74.15 -43.17 -17.98
C ASP A 74 -73.47 -42.02 -18.76
N GLU A 75 -74.03 -41.61 -19.91
CA GLU A 75 -73.57 -40.44 -20.67
C GLU A 75 -73.66 -39.16 -19.85
N ASN A 76 -74.76 -38.95 -19.10
CA ASN A 76 -74.90 -37.76 -18.25
C ASN A 76 -73.87 -37.73 -17.11
N ILE A 77 -73.51 -38.89 -16.54
CA ILE A 77 -72.45 -39.01 -15.54
C ILE A 77 -71.10 -38.68 -16.17
N GLN A 78 -70.83 -39.20 -17.36
CA GLN A 78 -69.60 -38.93 -18.10
C GLN A 78 -69.45 -37.44 -18.43
N LEU A 79 -70.50 -36.81 -18.98
CA LEU A 79 -70.51 -35.38 -19.29
C LEU A 79 -70.29 -34.51 -18.05
N ARG A 80 -70.81 -34.92 -16.88
CA ARG A 80 -70.53 -34.20 -15.62
C ARG A 80 -69.06 -34.27 -15.24
N ARG A 81 -68.44 -35.45 -15.31
CA ARG A 81 -67.01 -35.61 -15.04
C ARG A 81 -66.15 -34.79 -15.99
N GLU A 82 -66.46 -34.83 -17.28
CA GLU A 82 -65.75 -34.04 -18.29
C GLU A 82 -65.95 -32.53 -18.08
N LYS A 83 -67.15 -32.11 -17.70
CA LYS A 83 -67.41 -30.73 -17.31
C LYS A 83 -66.55 -30.32 -16.11
N ASP A 84 -66.52 -31.13 -15.06
CA ASP A 84 -65.75 -30.82 -13.85
C ASP A 84 -64.24 -30.74 -14.16
N VAL A 85 -63.73 -31.61 -15.04
CA VAL A 85 -62.34 -31.55 -15.52
C VAL A 85 -62.07 -30.29 -16.34
N THR A 86 -62.96 -29.94 -17.28
CA THR A 86 -62.78 -28.72 -18.09
C THR A 86 -62.88 -27.45 -17.24
N GLU A 87 -63.75 -27.43 -16.24
CA GLU A 87 -63.86 -26.33 -15.29
C GLU A 87 -62.60 -26.19 -14.42
N ALA A 88 -62.04 -27.31 -13.96
CA ALA A 88 -60.76 -27.33 -13.24
C ALA A 88 -59.60 -26.80 -14.10
N VAL A 89 -59.52 -27.23 -15.37
CA VAL A 89 -58.51 -26.73 -16.32
C VAL A 89 -58.68 -25.24 -16.56
N LEU A 90 -59.90 -24.75 -16.76
CA LEU A 90 -60.17 -23.32 -16.93
C LEU A 90 -59.80 -22.51 -15.68
N SER A 91 -60.01 -23.06 -14.49
CA SER A 91 -59.57 -22.42 -13.25
C SER A 91 -58.05 -22.33 -13.18
N ALA A 92 -57.34 -23.42 -13.45
CA ALA A 92 -55.88 -23.43 -13.48
C ALA A 92 -55.32 -22.42 -14.48
N MET A 93 -55.85 -22.39 -15.72
CA MET A 93 -55.45 -21.42 -16.74
C MET A 93 -55.72 -19.97 -16.30
N ARG A 94 -56.82 -19.71 -15.58
CA ARG A 94 -57.12 -18.38 -15.03
C ARG A 94 -56.10 -17.96 -13.98
N ASP A 95 -55.67 -18.90 -13.14
CA ASP A 95 -54.69 -18.64 -12.09
C ASP A 95 -53.29 -18.47 -12.69
N ASP A 96 -52.89 -19.28 -13.66
CA ASP A 96 -51.65 -19.12 -14.43
C ASP A 96 -51.60 -17.75 -15.12
N MET A 97 -52.70 -17.33 -15.76
CA MET A 97 -52.79 -16.01 -16.38
C MET A 97 -52.69 -14.87 -15.37
N ARG A 98 -53.21 -15.06 -14.14
CA ARG A 98 -53.07 -14.07 -13.06
C ARG A 98 -51.63 -13.98 -12.60
N GLN A 99 -50.98 -15.12 -12.34
CA GLN A 99 -49.59 -15.19 -11.94
C GLN A 99 -48.66 -14.58 -12.98
N ALA A 100 -48.88 -14.87 -14.27
CA ALA A 100 -48.10 -14.30 -15.36
C ALA A 100 -48.20 -12.76 -15.40
N ARG A 101 -49.40 -12.19 -15.13
CA ARG A 101 -49.58 -10.73 -15.04
C ARG A 101 -48.87 -10.13 -13.84
N GLU A 102 -48.89 -10.80 -12.70
CA GLU A 102 -48.17 -10.35 -11.49
C GLU A 102 -46.66 -10.36 -11.71
N GLN A 103 -46.13 -11.43 -12.33
CA GLN A 103 -44.72 -11.52 -12.71
C GLN A 103 -44.34 -10.43 -13.71
N LEU A 104 -45.17 -10.17 -14.71
CA LEU A 104 -44.94 -9.09 -15.67
C LEU A 104 -44.89 -7.73 -14.98
N LYS A 105 -45.85 -7.43 -14.09
CA LYS A 105 -45.88 -6.18 -13.34
C LYS A 105 -44.64 -6.01 -12.44
N ALA A 106 -44.16 -7.10 -11.82
CA ALA A 106 -42.94 -7.09 -11.02
C ALA A 106 -41.71 -6.80 -11.90
N ALA A 107 -41.60 -7.46 -13.06
CA ALA A 107 -40.52 -7.26 -14.02
C ALA A 107 -40.50 -5.83 -14.60
N GLU A 108 -41.68 -5.26 -14.88
CA GLU A 108 -41.84 -3.86 -15.31
C GLU A 108 -41.35 -2.89 -14.24
N HIS A 109 -41.73 -3.13 -12.97
CA HIS A 109 -41.28 -2.29 -11.86
C HIS A 109 -39.75 -2.38 -11.68
N THR A 110 -39.15 -3.58 -11.74
CA THR A 110 -37.69 -3.72 -11.64
C THR A 110 -36.99 -3.03 -12.80
N ALA A 111 -37.48 -3.18 -14.04
CA ALA A 111 -36.91 -2.51 -15.20
C ALA A 111 -36.99 -0.98 -15.09
N ALA A 112 -38.07 -0.44 -14.51
CA ALA A 112 -38.20 0.99 -14.26
C ALA A 112 -37.17 1.49 -13.24
N VAL A 113 -36.97 0.77 -12.14
CA VAL A 113 -35.95 1.10 -11.12
C VAL A 113 -34.54 1.01 -11.70
N ASP A 114 -34.25 -0.03 -12.49
CA ASP A 114 -32.96 -0.18 -13.15
C ASP A 114 -32.71 0.95 -14.16
N HIS A 115 -33.75 1.39 -14.88
CA HIS A 115 -33.65 2.52 -15.79
C HIS A 115 -33.38 3.83 -15.04
N GLU A 116 -34.06 4.09 -13.93
CA GLU A 116 -33.83 5.25 -13.08
C GLU A 116 -32.40 5.28 -12.52
N ALA A 117 -31.90 4.13 -12.02
CA ALA A 117 -30.52 4.00 -11.55
C ALA A 117 -29.50 4.25 -12.67
N ALA A 118 -29.76 3.74 -13.88
CA ALA A 118 -28.90 3.97 -15.04
C ALA A 118 -28.88 5.46 -15.44
N CYS A 119 -30.01 6.16 -15.39
CA CYS A 119 -30.08 7.60 -15.63
C CYS A 119 -29.23 8.39 -14.61
N SER A 120 -29.33 8.09 -13.32
CA SER A 120 -28.50 8.74 -12.28
C SER A 120 -27.01 8.53 -12.53
N LEU A 121 -26.59 7.30 -12.87
CA LEU A 121 -25.18 7.02 -13.18
C LEU A 121 -24.68 7.75 -14.43
N VAL A 122 -25.54 7.95 -15.44
CA VAL A 122 -25.18 8.74 -16.63
C VAL A 122 -24.93 10.20 -16.25
N GLU A 123 -25.78 10.78 -15.41
CA GLU A 123 -25.60 12.15 -14.92
C GLU A 123 -24.30 12.31 -14.11
N GLU A 124 -24.02 11.38 -13.19
CA GLU A 124 -22.77 11.37 -12.42
C GLU A 124 -21.52 11.23 -13.31
N ASN A 125 -21.59 10.40 -14.36
CA ASN A 125 -20.48 10.21 -15.29
C ASN A 125 -20.20 11.47 -16.12
N GLU A 126 -21.24 12.19 -16.56
CA GLU A 126 -21.07 13.47 -17.26
C GLU A 126 -20.48 14.54 -16.33
N GLU A 127 -20.87 14.58 -15.05
CA GLU A 127 -20.27 15.47 -14.06
C GLU A 127 -18.78 15.15 -13.83
N LEU A 128 -18.45 13.86 -13.67
CA LEU A 128 -17.07 13.41 -13.51
C LEU A 128 -16.22 13.74 -14.73
N LYS A 129 -16.76 13.58 -15.93
CA LYS A 129 -16.09 13.91 -17.19
C LYS A 129 -15.81 15.42 -17.29
N SER A 130 -16.76 16.26 -16.89
CA SER A 130 -16.55 17.72 -16.84
C SER A 130 -15.46 18.12 -15.84
N LYS A 131 -15.44 17.49 -14.65
CA LYS A 131 -14.37 17.70 -13.65
C LYS A 131 -13.01 17.26 -14.18
N LEU A 132 -12.96 16.12 -14.88
CA LEU A 132 -11.73 15.59 -15.47
C LEU A 132 -11.18 16.53 -16.55
N GLU A 133 -12.04 17.01 -17.46
CA GLU A 133 -11.62 18.01 -18.47
C GLU A 133 -11.08 19.29 -17.82
N THR A 134 -11.70 19.74 -16.73
CA THR A 134 -11.24 20.92 -15.99
C THR A 134 -9.88 20.68 -15.32
N ALA A 135 -9.70 19.52 -14.69
CA ALA A 135 -8.44 19.13 -14.08
C ALA A 135 -7.32 18.98 -15.13
N GLU A 136 -7.61 18.41 -16.29
CA GLU A 136 -6.67 18.32 -17.41
C GLU A 136 -6.22 19.70 -17.88
N LYS A 137 -7.14 20.66 -18.04
CA LYS A 137 -6.81 22.06 -18.37
C LYS A 137 -5.88 22.68 -17.32
N GLN A 138 -6.18 22.47 -16.04
CA GLN A 138 -5.33 22.97 -14.94
C GLN A 138 -3.94 22.35 -14.97
N ILE A 139 -3.81 21.05 -15.27
CA ILE A 139 -2.51 20.38 -15.39
C ILE A 139 -1.70 20.97 -16.54
N VAL A 140 -2.33 21.20 -17.70
CA VAL A 140 -1.65 21.84 -18.85
C VAL A 140 -1.19 23.25 -18.49
N GLU A 141 -2.03 24.03 -17.84
CA GLU A 141 -1.70 25.39 -17.41
C GLU A 141 -0.54 25.40 -16.40
N LEU A 142 -0.61 24.57 -15.36
CA LEU A 142 0.46 24.41 -14.38
C LEU A 142 1.76 23.89 -15.01
N SER A 143 1.67 22.96 -15.95
CA SER A 143 2.84 22.43 -16.67
C SER A 143 3.45 23.49 -17.58
N SER A 144 2.63 24.34 -18.21
CA SER A 144 3.12 25.47 -19.01
C SER A 144 3.79 26.53 -18.15
N ALA A 145 3.21 26.85 -16.98
CA ALA A 145 3.81 27.75 -16.00
C ALA A 145 5.11 27.19 -15.43
N ALA A 146 5.16 25.88 -15.14
CA ALA A 146 6.38 25.19 -14.73
C ALA A 146 7.45 25.21 -15.84
N ASN A 147 7.06 25.06 -17.11
CA ASN A 147 7.99 25.14 -18.23
C ASN A 147 8.56 26.56 -18.43
N VAL A 148 7.76 27.60 -18.19
CA VAL A 148 8.27 28.99 -18.13
C VAL A 148 9.24 29.15 -16.95
N ASN A 149 8.98 28.47 -15.82
CA ASN A 149 9.88 28.42 -14.66
C ASN A 149 11.14 27.53 -14.86
N ASN A 150 11.17 26.67 -15.89
CA ASN A 150 12.37 25.88 -16.24
C ASN A 150 13.51 26.74 -16.81
N GLN A 151 13.29 28.04 -16.99
CA GLN A 151 14.34 29.01 -17.24
C GLN A 151 15.11 29.31 -15.92
N TRP A 152 15.60 28.24 -15.27
CA TRP A 152 16.34 28.32 -14.02
C TRP A 152 17.63 29.10 -14.25
N LYS A 153 17.66 30.31 -13.71
CA LYS A 153 18.76 31.24 -13.84
C LYS A 153 19.00 31.93 -12.50
N PRO A 154 19.86 31.35 -11.66
CA PRO A 154 20.43 32.07 -10.53
C PRO A 154 21.04 33.41 -10.98
N GLU A 155 20.98 34.45 -10.14
CA GLU A 155 21.69 35.70 -10.42
C GLU A 155 23.22 35.53 -10.39
N VAL A 156 23.67 34.51 -9.64
CA VAL A 156 25.07 34.15 -9.45
C VAL A 156 25.19 32.64 -9.64
N CYS A 157 26.19 32.20 -10.40
CA CYS A 157 26.47 30.80 -10.63
C CYS A 157 26.73 30.09 -9.29
N PRO A 158 25.98 29.04 -8.95
CA PRO A 158 26.07 28.39 -7.64
C PRO A 158 27.40 27.66 -7.41
N VAL A 159 28.13 27.32 -8.47
CA VAL A 159 29.41 26.59 -8.38
C VAL A 159 30.62 27.54 -8.43
N THR A 160 30.60 28.53 -9.33
CA THR A 160 31.77 29.41 -9.55
C THR A 160 31.65 30.79 -8.90
N GLY A 161 30.46 31.17 -8.41
CA GLY A 161 30.21 32.52 -7.90
C GLY A 161 30.20 33.62 -8.97
N ARG A 162 30.32 33.28 -10.26
CA ARG A 162 30.29 34.25 -11.36
C ARG A 162 28.89 34.84 -11.52
N ARG A 163 28.78 36.14 -11.79
CA ARG A 163 27.46 36.79 -11.98
C ARG A 163 26.90 36.42 -13.34
N PHE A 164 25.58 36.33 -13.43
CA PHE A 164 24.90 36.17 -14.71
C PHE A 164 25.29 37.32 -15.65
N PHE A 165 25.56 36.98 -16.91
CA PHE A 165 25.89 37.96 -17.94
C PHE A 165 24.76 38.05 -18.98
N MET A 166 24.53 36.97 -19.75
CA MET A 166 23.47 36.93 -20.75
C MET A 166 23.05 35.50 -21.08
N TRP A 167 22.05 35.35 -21.94
CA TRP A 167 21.71 34.05 -22.53
C TRP A 167 22.37 33.92 -23.90
N ILE A 168 22.94 32.75 -24.18
CA ILE A 168 23.62 32.47 -25.45
C ILE A 168 23.11 31.13 -25.98
N GLU A 169 22.90 31.04 -27.28
CA GLU A 169 22.52 29.80 -27.95
C GLU A 169 23.72 28.85 -28.02
N HIS A 170 23.62 27.70 -27.37
CA HIS A 170 24.59 26.61 -27.41
C HIS A 170 24.14 25.53 -28.41
N PRO A 171 25.02 25.03 -29.30
CA PRO A 171 24.65 24.04 -30.31
C PRO A 171 24.04 22.74 -29.77
N ALA A 172 24.43 22.31 -28.57
CA ALA A 172 23.95 21.06 -27.97
C ALA A 172 22.87 21.25 -26.88
N LEU A 173 22.90 22.38 -26.19
CA LEU A 173 22.07 22.63 -24.98
C LEU A 173 20.94 23.64 -25.23
N GLY A 174 20.86 24.21 -26.44
CA GLY A 174 19.92 25.26 -26.76
C GLY A 174 20.27 26.58 -26.06
N TYR A 175 19.27 27.38 -25.74
CA TYR A 175 19.48 28.69 -25.11
C TYR A 175 19.86 28.52 -23.64
N VAL A 176 21.12 28.80 -23.28
CA VAL A 176 21.66 28.57 -21.93
C VAL A 176 22.03 29.87 -21.23
N PRO A 177 21.89 29.96 -19.89
CA PRO A 177 22.32 31.11 -19.15
C PRO A 177 23.84 31.06 -18.97
N THR A 178 24.52 32.16 -19.29
CA THR A 178 25.98 32.25 -19.14
C THR A 178 26.38 33.26 -18.07
N TYR A 179 27.50 32.99 -17.43
CA TYR A 179 28.00 33.67 -16.24
C TYR A 179 29.46 34.08 -16.45
N GLY A 180 29.83 35.29 -16.02
CA GLY A 180 31.17 35.83 -16.28
C GLY A 180 31.14 37.31 -16.61
N GLY A 181 31.77 37.69 -17.72
CA GLY A 181 31.93 39.09 -18.14
C GLY A 181 32.01 39.27 -19.65
N PRO A 182 32.36 40.48 -20.12
CA PRO A 182 32.29 40.85 -21.54
C PRO A 182 33.35 40.20 -22.43
N PHE A 183 34.39 39.59 -21.86
CA PHE A 183 35.45 38.90 -22.60
C PHE A 183 35.12 37.41 -22.77
N ASP A 184 34.77 36.75 -21.67
CA ASP A 184 34.42 35.34 -21.65
C ASP A 184 33.18 35.10 -20.78
N SER A 185 32.30 34.24 -21.28
CA SER A 185 31.08 33.81 -20.60
C SER A 185 30.99 32.30 -20.55
N TYR A 186 30.48 31.77 -19.44
CA TYR A 186 30.59 30.35 -19.14
C TYR A 186 29.24 29.77 -18.74
N THR A 187 28.99 28.52 -19.11
CA THR A 187 27.80 27.78 -18.62
C THR A 187 27.95 27.45 -17.13
N ILE A 188 26.83 27.10 -16.48
CA ILE A 188 26.89 26.54 -15.12
C ILE A 188 27.66 25.22 -15.20
N PRO A 189 28.69 25.01 -14.37
CA PRO A 189 29.51 23.81 -14.45
C PRO A 189 28.68 22.55 -14.22
N THR A 190 28.95 21.53 -15.03
CA THR A 190 28.36 20.20 -14.91
C THR A 190 29.41 19.22 -14.41
N ARG A 191 28.97 18.30 -13.56
CA ARG A 191 29.83 17.22 -13.07
C ARG A 191 30.00 16.16 -14.16
N ASP A 192 31.24 15.82 -14.47
CA ASP A 192 31.56 14.74 -15.39
C ASP A 192 31.55 13.36 -14.71
N SER A 193 31.86 12.31 -15.47
CA SER A 193 31.93 10.93 -14.97
C SER A 193 33.05 10.69 -13.97
N ASP A 194 34.09 11.53 -14.01
CA ASP A 194 35.28 11.43 -13.17
C ASP A 194 35.13 12.23 -11.87
N GLY A 195 34.01 12.96 -11.74
CA GLY A 195 33.64 13.73 -10.57
C GLY A 195 34.15 15.16 -10.55
N GLU A 196 34.81 15.60 -11.62
CA GLU A 196 35.30 16.96 -11.81
C GLU A 196 34.21 17.84 -12.43
N PHE A 197 34.27 19.14 -12.13
CA PHE A 197 33.34 20.12 -12.69
C PHE A 197 33.97 20.80 -13.90
N SER A 198 33.29 20.69 -15.04
CA SER A 198 33.67 21.38 -16.29
C SER A 198 32.57 22.33 -16.73
N CYS A 199 32.96 23.42 -17.39
CA CYS A 199 32.02 24.37 -17.99
C CYS A 199 32.44 24.71 -19.42
N GLU A 200 31.46 25.00 -20.28
CA GLU A 200 31.71 25.44 -21.65
C GLU A 200 31.94 26.95 -21.67
N ARG A 201 32.95 27.39 -22.43
CA ARG A 201 33.32 28.81 -22.55
C ARG A 201 32.85 29.37 -23.89
N TYR A 202 32.20 30.51 -23.85
CA TYR A 202 31.92 31.36 -25.00
C TYR A 202 32.91 32.53 -24.99
N ASP A 203 33.75 32.57 -26.01
CA ASP A 203 34.75 33.61 -26.26
C ASP A 203 34.08 34.72 -27.07
N HIS A 204 33.89 35.90 -26.47
CA HIS A 204 33.18 37.01 -27.12
C HIS A 204 34.05 37.75 -28.14
N ASP A 205 35.37 37.71 -28.00
CA ASP A 205 36.29 38.31 -28.96
C ASP A 205 36.33 37.50 -30.27
N PHE A 206 36.22 36.17 -30.16
CA PHE A 206 36.06 35.29 -31.31
C PHE A 206 34.62 35.15 -31.79
N GLY A 207 33.64 35.30 -30.90
CA GLY A 207 32.20 35.14 -31.18
C GLY A 207 31.76 33.69 -31.28
N GLY A 208 32.30 32.78 -30.46
CA GLY A 208 31.97 31.37 -30.54
C GLY A 208 32.31 30.54 -29.30
N TRP A 209 31.69 29.35 -29.24
CA TRP A 209 31.95 28.36 -28.18
C TRP A 209 33.33 27.70 -28.37
N ARG A 210 34.03 27.48 -27.27
CA ARG A 210 35.34 26.83 -27.16
C ARG A 210 35.22 25.56 -26.33
N GLU A 211 36.25 24.70 -26.43
CA GLU A 211 36.35 23.51 -25.58
C GLU A 211 36.27 23.89 -24.09
N GLY A 212 35.61 23.02 -23.32
CA GLY A 212 35.30 23.25 -21.93
C GLY A 212 36.53 23.44 -21.06
N GLU A 213 36.42 24.31 -20.07
CA GLU A 213 37.47 24.58 -19.08
C GLU A 213 37.17 23.77 -17.81
N CYS A 214 38.11 22.91 -17.41
CA CYS A 214 38.08 22.21 -16.14
C CYS A 214 38.34 23.21 -15.01
N ILE A 215 37.47 23.23 -14.00
CA ILE A 215 37.50 24.25 -12.94
C ILE A 215 38.38 23.81 -11.76
N GLY A 216 38.80 22.53 -11.72
CA GLY A 216 39.64 21.99 -10.64
C GLY A 216 38.94 21.96 -9.28
N LEU A 217 37.61 22.03 -9.27
CA LEU A 217 36.78 21.89 -8.07
C LEU A 217 36.30 20.45 -7.97
N TYR A 218 36.40 19.88 -6.77
CA TYR A 218 35.86 18.56 -6.42
C TYR A 218 34.91 18.72 -5.22
N LEU A 219 33.83 17.94 -5.19
CA LEU A 219 32.99 17.85 -4.01
C LEU A 219 33.68 16.92 -3.01
N THR A 220 34.14 17.47 -1.90
CA THR A 220 34.56 16.72 -0.71
C THR A 220 33.30 16.33 0.06
N ASP A 221 33.11 15.05 0.37
CA ASP A 221 31.98 14.63 1.20
C ASP A 221 32.15 15.11 2.66
N ASP A 222 31.04 15.22 3.39
CA ASP A 222 31.02 15.73 4.76
C ASP A 222 31.88 14.86 5.71
N ASP A 223 32.01 13.57 5.41
CA ASP A 223 32.83 12.62 6.18
C ASP A 223 34.33 12.92 6.02
N GLU A 224 34.78 13.25 4.81
CA GLU A 224 36.16 13.66 4.53
C GLU A 224 36.48 15.02 5.16
N GLN A 225 35.54 15.97 5.17
CA GLN A 225 35.71 17.23 5.90
C GLN A 225 35.84 17.02 7.42
N CYS A 226 35.03 16.13 8.00
CA CYS A 226 35.14 15.78 9.42
C CYS A 226 36.52 15.19 9.74
N ARG A 227 37.03 14.30 8.89
CA ARG A 227 38.37 13.70 9.06
C ARG A 227 39.49 14.73 8.99
N VAL A 228 39.41 15.68 8.04
CA VAL A 228 40.40 16.76 7.93
C VAL A 228 40.38 17.63 9.19
N HIS A 229 39.19 17.99 9.70
CA HIS A 229 39.07 18.78 10.93
C HIS A 229 39.66 18.07 12.15
N GLU A 230 39.40 16.77 12.32
CA GLU A 230 39.98 15.95 13.38
C GLU A 230 41.52 15.92 13.31
N LEU A 231 42.07 15.79 12.09
CA LEU A 231 43.51 15.81 11.86
C LEU A 231 44.12 17.17 12.19
N GLU A 232 43.49 18.28 11.78
CA GLU A 232 43.93 19.63 12.11
C GLU A 232 43.98 19.86 13.63
N GLN A 233 42.95 19.41 14.35
CA GLN A 233 42.92 19.49 15.81
C GLN A 233 44.07 18.68 16.43
N HIS A 234 44.34 17.48 15.91
CA HIS A 234 45.43 16.65 16.40
C HIS A 234 46.81 17.26 16.15
N ILE A 235 47.01 17.91 15.00
CA ILE A 235 48.24 18.64 14.68
C ILE A 235 48.45 19.79 15.68
N ALA A 236 47.42 20.60 15.95
CA ALA A 236 47.50 21.70 16.91
C ALA A 236 47.86 21.22 18.33
N GLU A 237 47.29 20.08 18.76
CA GLU A 237 47.65 19.47 20.05
C GLU A 237 49.13 19.01 20.10
N LEU A 238 49.61 18.38 19.02
CA LEU A 238 51.01 17.95 18.92
C LEU A 238 51.98 19.13 18.90
N GLU A 239 51.64 20.21 18.21
CA GLU A 239 52.43 21.45 18.18
C GLU A 239 52.53 22.09 19.57
N SER A 240 51.42 22.15 20.32
CA SER A 240 51.42 22.64 21.71
C SER A 240 52.29 21.78 22.63
N LYS A 241 52.14 20.45 22.55
CA LYS A 241 52.95 19.49 23.33
C LYS A 241 54.44 19.64 23.01
N ASN A 242 54.80 19.79 21.74
CA ASN A 242 56.17 20.06 21.32
C ASN A 242 56.71 21.39 21.83
N GLY A 243 55.88 22.44 21.87
CA GLY A 243 56.22 23.72 22.48
C GLY A 243 56.57 23.58 23.96
N ASN A 244 55.72 22.89 24.73
CA ASN A 244 55.96 22.64 26.16
C ASN A 244 57.24 21.83 26.41
N LEU A 245 57.50 20.80 25.60
CA LEU A 245 58.73 20.02 25.68
C LEU A 245 59.98 20.87 25.43
N ARG A 246 59.92 21.80 24.46
CA ARG A 246 61.02 22.76 24.22
C ARG A 246 61.25 23.68 25.41
N THR A 247 60.19 24.18 26.05
CA THR A 247 60.30 25.02 27.25
C THR A 247 60.92 24.26 28.42
N ILE A 248 60.44 23.04 28.70
CA ILE A 248 61.01 22.18 29.75
C ILE A 248 62.49 21.90 29.47
N ALA A 249 62.85 21.60 28.23
CA ALA A 249 64.24 21.38 27.85
C ALA A 249 65.11 22.63 28.09
N HIS A 250 64.59 23.83 27.79
CA HIS A 250 65.29 25.09 28.07
C HIS A 250 65.45 25.34 29.58
N GLU A 251 64.40 25.13 30.38
CA GLU A 251 64.43 25.29 31.84
C GLU A 251 65.41 24.32 32.50
N GLN A 252 65.42 23.05 32.07
CA GLN A 252 66.39 22.06 32.54
C GLN A 252 67.83 22.47 32.19
N ASN A 253 68.06 23.04 31.01
CA ASN A 253 69.37 23.54 30.62
C ASN A 253 69.82 24.73 31.47
N GLU A 254 68.93 25.70 31.72
CA GLU A 254 69.19 26.84 32.63
C GLU A 254 69.50 26.39 34.07
N LEU A 255 68.74 25.43 34.59
CA LEU A 255 68.99 24.85 35.91
C LEU A 255 70.34 24.14 35.97
N ALA A 256 70.70 23.39 34.93
CA ALA A 256 72.01 22.74 34.84
C ALA A 256 73.17 23.77 34.79
N ILE A 257 72.99 24.88 34.06
CA ILE A 257 73.98 25.96 34.00
C ILE A 257 74.15 26.60 35.39
N ARG A 258 73.06 26.89 36.11
CA ARG A 258 73.13 27.47 37.47
C ARG A 258 73.79 26.53 38.46
N ALA A 259 73.41 25.25 38.48
CA ALA A 259 74.03 24.27 39.36
C ALA A 259 75.54 24.12 39.11
N ASN A 260 75.98 24.19 37.85
CA ASN A 260 77.40 24.18 37.51
C ASN A 260 78.12 25.45 38.01
N LEU A 261 77.49 26.63 37.91
CA LEU A 261 78.03 27.90 38.41
C LEU A 261 78.19 27.89 39.94
N ASP A 262 77.16 27.45 40.67
CA ASP A 262 77.19 27.33 42.13
C ASP A 262 78.32 26.37 42.55
N SER A 263 78.45 25.22 41.88
CA SER A 263 79.55 24.28 42.15
C SER A 263 80.93 24.87 41.89
N ILE A 264 81.10 25.74 40.88
CA ILE A 264 82.37 26.45 40.62
C ILE A 264 82.64 27.50 41.71
N ASN A 265 81.61 28.23 42.15
CA ASN A 265 81.75 29.23 43.21
C ASN A 265 82.15 28.57 44.54
N ASP A 266 81.47 27.47 44.91
CA ASP A 266 81.80 26.70 46.10
C ASP A 266 83.24 26.18 46.06
N ALA A 267 83.71 25.71 44.90
CA ALA A 267 85.10 25.29 44.72
C ALA A 267 86.10 26.45 44.89
N ALA A 268 85.77 27.65 44.41
CA ALA A 268 86.62 28.84 44.56
C ALA A 268 86.66 29.35 46.02
N GLU A 269 85.54 29.30 46.74
CA GLU A 269 85.49 29.62 48.17
C GLU A 269 86.32 28.62 48.98
N MET A 270 86.23 27.33 48.65
CA MET A 270 87.06 26.29 49.26
C MET A 270 88.56 26.51 49.02
N ASP A 271 88.98 26.88 47.81
CA ASP A 271 90.38 27.23 47.52
C ASP A 271 90.85 28.45 48.35
N GLY A 272 89.99 29.47 48.48
CA GLY A 272 90.25 30.63 49.33
C GLY A 272 90.39 30.28 50.82
N LEU A 273 89.54 29.38 51.34
CA LEU A 273 89.63 28.86 52.70
C LEU A 273 90.90 28.03 52.90
N GLN A 274 91.25 27.16 51.96
CA GLN A 274 92.48 26.37 51.99
C GLN A 274 93.71 27.29 52.05
N LYS A 275 93.73 28.38 51.27
CA LYS A 275 94.81 29.37 51.30
C LYS A 275 94.93 30.08 52.64
N ARG A 276 93.80 30.45 53.27
CA ARG A 276 93.79 31.04 54.63
C ARG A 276 94.26 30.07 55.70
N ILE A 277 93.90 28.78 55.60
CA ILE A 277 94.40 27.74 56.50
C ILE A 277 95.93 27.63 56.38
N ALA A 278 96.46 27.55 55.16
CA ALA A 278 97.90 27.52 54.93
C ALA A 278 98.62 28.77 55.46
N GLU A 279 98.02 29.96 55.36
CA GLU A 279 98.57 31.20 55.91
C GLU A 279 98.57 31.22 57.45
N LEU A 280 97.51 30.68 58.08
CA LEU A 280 97.43 30.54 59.54
C LEU A 280 98.43 29.49 60.06
N GLU A 281 98.60 28.38 59.36
CA GLU A 281 99.57 27.34 59.69
C GLU A 281 101.02 27.84 59.55
N ALA A 282 101.29 28.74 58.60
CA ALA A 282 102.60 29.38 58.45
C ALA A 282 102.88 30.47 59.52
N ARG A 283 101.88 30.90 60.27
CA ARG A 283 102.01 31.91 61.32
C ARG A 283 102.54 31.27 62.61
N THR A 284 103.85 31.38 62.81
CA THR A 284 104.51 30.99 64.06
C THR A 284 104.04 31.91 65.21
N VAL A 285 103.20 31.39 66.08
CA VAL A 285 102.85 32.05 67.35
C VAL A 285 104.05 31.93 68.28
N ILE A 286 104.75 33.04 68.53
CA ILE A 286 105.75 33.14 69.58
C ILE A 286 104.98 33.22 70.90
N VAL A 287 104.92 32.12 71.65
CA VAL A 287 104.46 32.13 73.04
C VAL A 287 105.59 32.71 73.90
N SER A 288 105.58 34.02 74.07
CA SER A 288 106.45 34.73 75.02
C SER A 288 105.81 34.72 76.40
N ASP A 289 106.20 33.69 77.17
CA ASP A 289 106.42 33.67 78.63
C ASP A 289 105.92 32.35 79.26
N PRO A 290 106.75 31.66 80.07
CA PRO A 290 106.36 30.42 80.71
C PRO A 290 105.38 30.71 81.86
N PHE A 291 104.14 30.31 81.67
CA PHE A 291 103.13 30.28 82.73
C PHE A 291 103.41 29.11 83.68
N TYR A 292 103.96 29.42 84.86
CA TYR A 292 104.08 28.52 86.00
C TYR A 292 102.88 28.71 86.94
N PRO A 293 101.98 27.73 87.08
CA PRO A 293 101.10 27.64 88.24
C PRO A 293 101.77 26.82 89.35
N ASP A 294 101.96 27.44 90.51
CA ASP A 294 102.41 26.82 91.76
C ASP A 294 101.37 25.81 92.31
N GLY A 295 101.85 24.68 92.84
CA GLY A 295 101.13 23.88 93.86
C GLY A 295 100.82 22.41 93.52
N ASP A 296 101.71 21.51 93.95
CA ASP A 296 101.55 20.09 94.34
C ASP A 296 100.36 19.25 93.82
N THR A 297 100.66 18.25 92.98
CA THR A 297 100.72 16.81 93.37
C THR A 297 101.08 15.90 92.19
N GLY A 298 102.18 15.14 92.32
CA GLY A 298 102.28 13.71 92.00
C GLY A 298 102.07 13.21 90.55
N TYR A 299 103.20 12.83 89.94
CA TYR A 299 103.39 11.79 88.89
C TYR A 299 103.21 12.15 87.40
N PRO A 300 104.10 11.65 86.51
CA PRO A 300 104.21 12.06 85.11
C PRO A 300 103.52 11.09 84.15
N LEU A 301 102.93 11.60 83.08
CA LEU A 301 102.67 10.87 81.83
C LEU A 301 102.93 11.87 80.68
N ALA A 302 104.10 11.91 80.04
CA ALA A 302 104.69 10.90 79.17
C ALA A 302 103.76 10.43 78.03
N VAL A 303 103.86 11.16 76.91
CA VAL A 303 104.02 10.70 75.50
C VAL A 303 103.00 9.73 74.88
N ASN A 304 102.39 10.12 73.75
CA ASN A 304 102.44 9.50 72.39
C ASN A 304 101.20 9.87 71.56
N VAL A 305 101.32 10.50 70.39
CA VAL A 305 101.58 9.93 69.04
C VAL A 305 100.39 9.18 68.41
N SER A 306 100.05 9.63 67.20
CA SER A 306 99.33 8.96 66.10
C SER A 306 97.80 8.78 66.17
N ALA A 307 97.13 9.36 65.17
CA ALA A 307 96.06 8.68 64.43
C ALA A 307 95.97 9.18 62.98
N CYS A 308 96.30 8.27 62.06
CA CYS A 308 96.06 8.29 60.62
C CYS A 308 94.57 8.30 60.25
N ALA A 309 94.29 8.74 59.00
CA ALA A 309 93.35 8.19 58.00
C ALA A 309 92.55 9.34 57.33
N ALA A 310 92.85 9.71 56.09
CA ALA A 310 92.37 9.06 54.87
C ALA A 310 90.84 9.18 54.70
N SER A 311 90.40 9.98 53.73
CA SER A 311 89.48 9.58 52.66
C SER A 311 89.31 10.73 51.68
N GLY A 312 89.72 10.50 50.43
CA GLY A 312 89.17 11.21 49.29
C GLY A 312 87.90 10.52 48.82
N ALA A 313 86.97 11.33 48.31
CA ALA A 313 86.04 11.04 47.24
C ALA A 313 85.53 12.40 46.74
#